data_AF-R4UDV6-F1
#
_entry.id   AF-R4UDV6-F1
#
_cell.length_a   1.000
_cell.length_b   1.000
_cell.length_c   1.000
_cell.angle_alpha   90.00
_cell.angle_beta   90.00
_cell.angle_gamma   90.00
#
_symmetry.space_group_name_H-M   'P 1'
#
loop_
_entity.id
_entity.type
_entity.pdbx_description
1 polymer ?
#
loop_
_entity_poly.entity_id
_entity_poly.type
_entity_poly.pdbx_seq_one_letter_code
_entity_poly.pdbx_strand_id
1 'polypeptide(L)'
;MSLNKTGGYKHADQSVPVIWKIIRFSKNSEKFQSKRKYYKSGDYWKYITRPEALCKCCLNNDKLKNLKNAESAKDYTKKINEISKSEDKKDTGIYANGKKLTPAQADEMSSKIKNLEENQLLWDCVLSFSNDFEKEYNLHNREQIAEVIDSNIKKYFRKAGLDPNNLDYWFVVHDNTENIHAHIGFMEKEPKSLAKGGKEFKYREMGKISEEANEYFRFQTQQYVENRREFFKELRTKRDEITPKFRMQVHNDIKNNSDELTNLIKTYLTDVPIHKNGKHFKYGELYKTAPEKQLQLRNIVNYVIQNNDDLKFQFDDYVISLQTHRDQLIKDSENNKTAIDKANKWYWKEIYGDGLYRRLSNAFLNTLYFKPKRARKAKYPPGLYEGINKPFNWKYNSLSKLTYELSQQFGGAMQNAMNNFRQLQNEIHNVNSYEIKAKGE
;
A
#
# COMPACT_ATOMS: atom_id res chain seq x y z
N MET A 1 29.81 -3.44 -42.50
CA MET A 1 29.83 -2.09 -41.89
C MET A 1 28.49 -1.82 -41.20
N SER A 2 28.59 -1.43 -39.93
CA SER A 2 27.58 -0.97 -38.95
C SER A 2 26.10 -1.40 -39.05
N LEU A 3 25.69 -2.27 -38.12
CA LEU A 3 24.31 -2.42 -37.65
C LEU A 3 23.96 -1.29 -36.67
N ASN A 4 23.23 -0.27 -37.13
CA ASN A 4 22.50 0.66 -36.26
C ASN A 4 21.22 -0.02 -35.77
N LYS A 5 21.20 -0.45 -34.51
CA LYS A 5 19.99 -0.80 -33.76
C LYS A 5 20.04 -0.14 -32.38
N THR A 6 19.92 1.19 -32.36
CA THR A 6 19.51 1.93 -31.17
C THR A 6 18.01 1.73 -31.00
N GLY A 7 17.61 0.94 -30.01
CA GLY A 7 16.21 0.85 -29.59
C GLY A 7 15.78 2.18 -29.00
N GLY A 8 15.19 3.04 -29.84
CA GLY A 8 14.65 4.33 -29.44
C GLY A 8 13.62 4.17 -28.32
N TYR A 9 13.91 4.79 -27.18
CA TYR A 9 12.93 5.00 -26.13
C TYR A 9 11.83 5.90 -26.71
N LYS A 10 10.59 5.40 -26.77
CA LYS A 10 9.44 6.27 -27.02
C LYS A 10 9.39 7.31 -25.89
N HIS A 11 9.41 8.58 -26.29
CA HIS A 11 9.34 9.75 -25.42
C HIS A 11 8.38 9.54 -24.25
N ALA A 12 8.85 9.87 -23.05
CA ALA A 12 8.01 9.96 -21.86
C ALA A 12 6.86 10.94 -22.16
N ASP A 13 5.63 10.55 -21.81
CA ASP A 13 4.45 11.41 -21.95
C ASP A 13 4.63 12.64 -21.05
N GLN A 14 4.96 13.80 -21.65
CA GLN A 14 5.24 15.05 -20.93
C GLN A 14 4.04 15.56 -20.12
N SER A 15 2.83 15.02 -20.32
CA SER A 15 1.63 15.39 -19.55
C SER A 15 1.63 14.87 -18.11
N VAL A 16 2.50 13.92 -17.75
CA VAL A 16 2.54 13.33 -16.41
C VAL A 16 3.78 13.84 -15.65
N PRO A 17 3.63 14.48 -14.47
CA PRO A 17 4.77 15.02 -13.72
C PRO A 17 5.78 13.95 -13.27
N VAL A 18 5.28 12.76 -12.92
CA VAL A 18 6.10 11.61 -12.52
C VAL A 18 5.64 10.39 -13.31
N ILE A 19 6.55 9.59 -13.85
CA ILE A 19 6.22 8.38 -14.58
C ILE A 19 6.89 7.20 -13.89
N TRP A 20 6.10 6.20 -13.50
CA TRP A 20 6.61 4.93 -13.00
C TRP A 20 6.21 3.80 -13.94
N LYS A 21 7.20 3.06 -14.44
CA LYS A 21 6.97 2.00 -15.43
C LYS A 21 7.90 0.81 -15.21
N ILE A 22 7.35 -0.38 -15.38
CA ILE A 22 8.13 -1.61 -15.51
C ILE A 22 8.53 -1.76 -16.99
N ILE A 23 9.82 -1.64 -17.30
CA ILE A 23 10.31 -1.68 -18.69
C ILE A 23 10.62 -3.11 -19.10
N ARG A 24 11.23 -3.89 -18.20
CA ARG A 24 11.65 -5.26 -18.51
C ARG A 24 11.52 -6.14 -17.25
N PHE A 25 11.33 -7.42 -17.50
CA PHE A 25 11.42 -8.45 -16.49
C PHE A 25 12.01 -9.71 -17.12
N SER A 26 12.78 -10.48 -16.35
CA SER A 26 13.18 -11.84 -16.72
C SER A 26 12.13 -12.82 -16.23
N LYS A 27 11.58 -13.65 -17.12
CA LYS A 27 10.81 -14.85 -16.76
C LYS A 27 11.39 -16.04 -17.52
N ASN A 28 11.30 -17.22 -16.94
CA ASN A 28 11.62 -18.45 -17.64
C ASN A 28 10.51 -18.79 -18.65
N SER A 29 10.58 -18.16 -19.83
CA SER A 29 9.82 -18.56 -21.01
C SER A 29 10.63 -18.20 -22.26
N GLU A 30 10.45 -18.93 -23.35
CA GLU A 30 11.19 -18.70 -24.62
C GLU A 30 11.16 -17.23 -25.06
N LYS A 31 9.99 -16.59 -24.91
CA LYS A 31 9.77 -15.16 -25.20
C LYS A 31 10.68 -14.17 -24.44
N PHE A 32 11.25 -14.56 -23.30
CA PHE A 32 12.07 -13.69 -22.44
C PHE A 32 13.52 -14.15 -22.28
N GLN A 33 13.96 -15.20 -23.00
CA GLN A 33 15.33 -15.71 -22.93
C GLN A 33 16.38 -14.64 -23.30
N SER A 34 16.11 -13.82 -24.31
CA SER A 34 17.00 -12.73 -24.72
C SER A 34 17.20 -11.69 -23.61
N LYS A 35 16.14 -11.34 -22.88
CA LYS A 35 16.22 -10.43 -21.72
C LYS A 35 17.00 -11.06 -20.59
N ARG A 36 16.77 -12.34 -20.30
CA ARG A 36 17.52 -13.06 -19.27
C ARG A 36 19.01 -13.12 -19.61
N LYS A 37 19.37 -13.38 -20.86
CA LYS A 37 20.76 -13.34 -21.34
C LYS A 37 21.40 -11.97 -21.12
N TYR A 38 20.67 -10.89 -21.39
CA TYR A 38 21.14 -9.51 -21.16
C TYR A 38 21.42 -9.19 -19.69
N TYR A 39 20.60 -9.70 -18.76
CA TYR A 39 20.89 -9.56 -17.32
C TYR A 39 22.09 -10.41 -16.91
N LYS A 40 22.13 -11.67 -17.33
CA LYS A 40 23.19 -12.62 -16.93
C LYS A 40 24.56 -12.34 -17.55
N SER A 41 24.63 -11.68 -18.71
CA SER A 41 25.90 -11.26 -19.32
C SER A 41 26.58 -10.11 -18.57
N GLY A 42 25.85 -9.40 -17.72
CA GLY A 42 26.30 -8.17 -17.10
C GLY A 42 26.16 -6.94 -17.99
N ASP A 43 25.63 -7.07 -19.21
CA ASP A 43 25.40 -5.93 -20.10
C ASP A 43 24.37 -4.96 -19.52
N TYR A 44 23.35 -5.48 -18.82
CA TYR A 44 22.43 -4.65 -18.04
C TYR A 44 23.16 -3.76 -17.04
N TRP A 45 24.05 -4.35 -16.24
CA TRP A 45 24.77 -3.63 -15.21
C TRP A 45 25.62 -2.52 -15.83
N LYS A 46 26.43 -2.88 -16.84
CA LYS A 46 27.25 -1.92 -17.60
C LYS A 46 26.40 -0.79 -18.20
N TYR A 47 25.24 -1.12 -18.74
CA TYR A 47 24.33 -0.14 -19.32
C TYR A 47 23.85 0.86 -18.27
N ILE A 48 23.35 0.40 -17.12
CA ILE A 48 22.81 1.32 -16.11
C ILE A 48 23.90 2.06 -15.33
N THR A 49 25.14 1.57 -15.28
CA THR A 49 26.24 2.20 -14.52
C THR A 49 27.24 2.96 -15.42
N ARG A 50 26.93 3.16 -16.71
CA ARG A 50 27.87 3.80 -17.63
C ARG A 50 28.13 5.27 -17.24
N PRO A 51 29.39 5.73 -17.13
CA PRO A 51 29.72 7.05 -16.57
C PRO A 51 29.03 8.23 -17.25
N GLU A 52 28.80 8.14 -18.56
CA GLU A 52 28.14 9.17 -19.35
C GLU A 52 26.64 9.29 -19.08
N ALA A 53 26.04 8.28 -18.45
CA ALA A 53 24.63 8.27 -18.08
C ALA A 53 24.37 8.75 -16.66
N LEU A 54 25.34 8.58 -15.77
CA LEU A 54 25.18 8.89 -14.35
C LEU A 54 24.90 10.38 -14.17
N CYS A 55 23.93 10.67 -13.30
CA CYS A 55 23.66 12.05 -12.90
C CYS A 55 24.90 12.66 -12.26
N LYS A 56 25.43 13.71 -12.90
CA LYS A 56 26.76 14.29 -12.60
C LYS A 56 26.72 15.33 -11.48
N CYS A 57 25.56 15.51 -10.88
CA CYS A 57 25.19 16.70 -10.15
C CYS A 57 24.74 16.34 -8.72
N CYS A 58 25.69 16.45 -7.77
CA CYS A 58 25.45 16.39 -6.33
C CYS A 58 25.54 17.80 -5.75
N LEU A 59 24.56 18.63 -6.10
CA LEU A 59 24.52 19.98 -5.57
C LEU A 59 24.05 19.95 -4.13
N ASN A 60 24.94 20.25 -3.19
CA ASN A 60 24.51 20.60 -1.83
C ASN A 60 23.79 21.96 -1.84
N ASN A 61 23.06 22.28 -0.77
CA ASN A 61 22.25 23.50 -0.66
C ASN A 61 23.05 24.80 -0.93
N ASP A 62 24.34 24.83 -0.61
CA ASP A 62 25.20 25.99 -0.86
C ASP A 62 25.62 26.13 -2.34
N LYS A 63 25.93 25.02 -3.02
CA LYS A 63 26.16 25.00 -4.48
C LYS A 63 24.88 25.33 -5.26
N LEU A 64 23.72 24.95 -4.73
CA LEU A 64 22.38 25.29 -5.23
C LEU A 64 22.09 26.80 -5.14
N LYS A 65 22.47 27.47 -4.04
CA LYS A 65 22.36 28.94 -3.94
C LYS A 65 23.18 29.64 -5.03
N ASN A 66 24.38 29.13 -5.33
CA ASN A 66 25.23 29.70 -6.39
C ASN A 66 24.67 29.50 -7.81
N LEU A 67 23.85 28.46 -8.02
CA LEU A 67 23.12 28.23 -9.28
C LEU A 67 21.88 29.12 -9.44
N LYS A 68 21.21 29.49 -8.33
CA LYS A 68 20.09 30.45 -8.36
C LYS A 68 20.51 31.84 -8.85
N ASN A 69 21.80 32.16 -8.75
CA ASN A 69 22.39 33.40 -9.25
C ASN A 69 22.93 33.26 -10.69
N ALA A 70 22.46 32.28 -11.47
CA ALA A 70 22.84 32.17 -12.87
C ALA A 70 22.11 33.22 -13.72
N GLU A 71 22.87 34.03 -14.45
CA GLU A 71 22.32 35.15 -15.24
C GLU A 71 21.74 34.69 -16.59
N SER A 72 22.02 33.45 -16.99
CA SER A 72 21.51 32.85 -18.24
C SER A 72 21.54 31.33 -18.21
N ALA A 73 20.80 30.67 -19.12
CA ALA A 73 20.84 29.21 -19.30
C ALA A 73 22.26 28.69 -19.64
N LYS A 74 23.06 29.49 -20.36
CA LYS A 74 24.45 29.17 -20.69
C LYS A 74 25.36 29.23 -19.45
N ASP A 75 25.17 30.23 -18.59
CA ASP A 75 25.87 30.36 -17.31
C ASP A 75 25.50 29.24 -16.33
N TYR A 76 24.22 28.90 -16.25
CA TYR A 76 23.72 27.75 -15.48
C TYR A 76 24.40 26.45 -15.90
N THR A 77 24.41 26.17 -17.21
CA THR A 77 25.04 24.96 -17.77
C THR A 77 26.55 24.91 -17.50
N LYS A 78 27.23 26.06 -17.55
CA LYS A 78 28.66 26.16 -17.24
C LYS A 78 28.94 25.84 -15.76
N LYS A 79 28.19 26.44 -14.84
CA LYS A 79 28.30 26.22 -13.39
C LYS A 79 28.04 24.76 -13.00
N ILE A 80 27.03 24.12 -13.59
CA ILE A 80 26.76 22.67 -13.40
C ILE A 80 27.96 21.83 -13.84
N ASN A 81 28.54 22.11 -15.01
CA ASN A 81 29.67 21.36 -15.54
C ASN A 81 30.94 21.51 -14.69
N GLU A 82 31.18 22.69 -14.11
CA GLU A 82 32.32 22.92 -13.21
C GLU A 82 32.17 22.14 -11.89
N ILE A 83 30.96 22.12 -11.32
CA ILE A 83 30.66 21.35 -10.11
C ILE A 83 30.82 19.85 -10.37
N SER A 84 30.32 19.36 -11.50
CA SER A 84 30.39 17.96 -11.93
C SER A 84 31.83 17.44 -12.04
N LYS A 85 32.78 18.31 -12.41
CA LYS A 85 34.22 17.95 -12.53
C LYS A 85 34.92 17.76 -11.18
N SER A 86 34.33 18.25 -10.09
CA SER A 86 34.91 18.19 -8.74
C SER A 86 34.52 16.94 -7.94
N GLU A 87 33.71 16.05 -8.50
CA GLU A 87 33.18 14.88 -7.80
C GLU A 87 34.17 13.71 -7.70
N ASP A 88 34.01 12.96 -6.62
CA ASP A 88 34.94 11.92 -6.14
C ASP A 88 34.99 10.72 -7.10
N LYS A 89 36.18 10.37 -7.61
CA LYS A 89 36.37 9.27 -8.59
C LYS A 89 35.96 7.88 -8.07
N LYS A 90 35.65 7.74 -6.78
CA LYS A 90 35.20 6.49 -6.13
C LYS A 90 33.68 6.31 -6.11
N ASP A 91 32.96 7.25 -6.70
CA ASP A 91 31.52 7.28 -6.75
C ASP A 91 30.94 6.30 -7.77
N THR A 92 30.20 5.29 -7.28
CA THR A 92 29.54 4.33 -8.16
C THR A 92 28.27 4.88 -8.80
N GLY A 93 27.65 5.94 -8.24
CA GLY A 93 26.32 6.43 -8.61
C GLY A 93 25.18 5.46 -8.27
N ILE A 94 25.48 4.33 -7.60
CA ILE A 94 24.52 3.25 -7.33
C ILE A 94 24.07 3.31 -5.88
N TYR A 95 22.77 3.19 -5.69
CA TYR A 95 22.15 3.13 -4.37
C TYR A 95 21.46 1.79 -4.18
N ALA A 96 21.52 1.25 -2.96
CA ALA A 96 20.74 0.09 -2.53
C ALA A 96 20.45 0.22 -1.03
N ASN A 97 19.27 -0.19 -0.59
CA ASN A 97 18.88 -0.14 0.83
C ASN A 97 19.06 1.25 1.48
N GLY A 98 18.79 2.32 0.71
CA GLY A 98 18.93 3.71 1.18
C GLY A 98 20.36 4.21 1.31
N LYS A 99 21.35 3.44 0.84
CA LYS A 99 22.76 3.79 0.92
C LYS A 99 23.43 3.70 -0.43
N LYS A 100 24.39 4.59 -0.65
CA LYS A 100 25.29 4.52 -1.78
C LYS A 100 26.21 3.32 -1.64
N LEU A 101 26.41 2.57 -2.73
CA LEU A 101 27.27 1.40 -2.73
C LEU A 101 28.73 1.77 -2.97
N THR A 102 29.62 1.12 -2.24
CA THR A 102 31.05 1.07 -2.59
C THR A 102 31.26 0.25 -3.87
N PRO A 103 32.39 0.41 -4.58
CA PRO A 103 32.70 -0.41 -5.75
C PRO A 103 32.59 -1.92 -5.48
N ALA A 104 33.10 -2.41 -4.34
CA ALA A 104 33.01 -3.82 -3.97
C ALA A 104 31.55 -4.30 -3.79
N GLN A 105 30.69 -3.48 -3.17
CA GLN A 105 29.27 -3.81 -3.02
C GLN A 105 28.51 -3.75 -4.36
N ALA A 106 28.90 -2.83 -5.24
CA ALA A 106 28.39 -2.76 -6.60
C ALA A 106 28.74 -4.03 -7.40
N ASP A 107 29.99 -4.51 -7.28
CA ASP A 107 30.44 -5.74 -7.93
C ASP A 107 29.73 -6.99 -7.37
N GLU A 108 29.48 -7.02 -6.05
CA GLU A 108 28.67 -8.08 -5.42
C GLU A 108 27.25 -8.09 -5.99
N MET A 109 26.59 -6.93 -6.08
CA MET A 109 25.25 -6.81 -6.66
C MET A 109 25.23 -7.24 -8.13
N SER A 110 26.23 -6.82 -8.92
CA SER A 110 26.41 -7.26 -10.31
C SER A 110 26.51 -8.78 -10.41
N SER A 111 27.27 -9.40 -9.49
CA SER A 111 27.45 -10.84 -9.45
C SER A 111 26.17 -11.58 -9.09
N LYS A 112 25.36 -11.05 -8.16
CA LYS A 112 24.03 -11.61 -7.84
C LYS A 112 23.10 -11.59 -9.06
N ILE A 113 23.10 -10.49 -9.83
CA ILE A 113 22.31 -10.38 -11.06
C ILE A 113 22.78 -11.39 -12.13
N LYS A 114 24.09 -11.58 -12.27
CA LYS A 114 24.67 -12.56 -13.21
C LYS A 114 24.28 -13.99 -12.84
N ASN A 115 24.20 -14.27 -11.54
CA ASN A 115 23.93 -15.59 -10.98
C ASN A 115 22.44 -15.85 -10.66
N LEU A 116 21.51 -15.05 -11.21
CA LEU A 116 20.08 -15.28 -11.05
C LEU A 116 19.68 -16.74 -11.30
N GLU A 117 18.88 -17.29 -10.39
CA GLU A 117 18.35 -18.65 -10.54
C GLU A 117 17.43 -18.77 -11.77
N GLU A 118 17.04 -19.99 -12.12
CA GLU A 118 16.19 -20.23 -13.29
C GLU A 118 14.82 -19.57 -13.20
N ASN A 119 14.21 -19.65 -12.03
CA ASN A 119 12.84 -19.20 -11.80
C ASN A 119 12.75 -17.88 -11.02
N GLN A 120 13.90 -17.26 -10.72
CA GLN A 120 13.96 -15.98 -10.03
C GLN A 120 13.72 -14.83 -11.01
N LEU A 121 12.77 -13.95 -10.68
CA LEU A 121 12.45 -12.78 -11.48
C LEU A 121 13.34 -11.60 -11.07
N LEU A 122 13.86 -10.89 -12.07
CA LEU A 122 14.40 -9.55 -11.92
C LEU A 122 13.41 -8.57 -12.56
N TRP A 123 12.98 -7.57 -11.80
CA TRP A 123 12.18 -6.45 -12.29
C TRP A 123 13.10 -5.26 -12.58
N ASP A 124 12.97 -4.71 -13.78
CA ASP A 124 13.69 -3.51 -14.23
C ASP A 124 12.67 -2.43 -14.57
N CYS A 125 12.67 -1.38 -13.74
CA CYS A 125 11.71 -0.30 -13.74
C CYS A 125 12.40 1.03 -13.98
N VAL A 126 11.62 2.02 -14.42
CA VAL A 126 12.05 3.42 -14.50
C VAL A 126 11.07 4.33 -13.80
N LEU A 127 11.63 5.20 -12.98
CA LEU A 127 10.98 6.39 -12.43
C LEU A 127 11.52 7.61 -13.18
N SER A 128 10.71 8.31 -13.95
CA SER A 128 11.10 9.53 -14.67
C SER A 128 10.32 10.72 -14.12
N PHE A 129 10.95 11.88 -14.11
CA PHE A 129 10.28 13.15 -13.81
C PHE A 129 10.14 13.94 -15.11
N SER A 130 9.02 14.65 -15.31
CA SER A 130 8.91 15.54 -16.47
C SER A 130 9.81 16.77 -16.27
N ASN A 131 10.27 17.37 -17.36
CA ASN A 131 11.14 18.56 -17.29
C ASN A 131 10.52 19.74 -16.56
N ASP A 132 9.21 19.96 -16.72
CA ASP A 132 8.53 21.05 -16.02
C ASP A 132 8.48 20.78 -14.52
N PHE A 133 8.18 19.54 -14.12
CA PHE A 133 8.17 19.12 -12.71
C PHE A 133 9.57 19.16 -12.09
N GLU A 134 10.59 18.74 -12.84
CA GLU A 134 11.98 18.82 -12.41
C GLU A 134 12.39 20.27 -12.12
N LYS A 135 12.05 21.21 -13.00
CA LYS A 135 12.36 22.64 -12.85
C LYS A 135 11.57 23.28 -11.71
N GLU A 136 10.27 22.99 -11.62
CA GLU A 136 9.38 23.56 -10.60
C GLU A 136 9.85 23.18 -9.19
N TYR A 137 10.22 21.92 -8.98
CA TYR A 137 10.66 21.41 -7.68
C TYR A 137 12.18 21.31 -7.54
N ASN A 138 12.92 21.80 -8.55
CA ASN A 138 14.38 21.90 -8.55
C ASN A 138 15.07 20.55 -8.25
N LEU A 139 14.59 19.48 -8.92
CA LEU A 139 15.04 18.10 -8.79
C LEU A 139 16.32 17.81 -9.59
N HIS A 140 17.39 18.56 -9.33
CA HIS A 140 18.65 18.37 -10.05
C HIS A 140 19.65 17.48 -9.30
N ASN A 141 19.34 17.11 -8.05
CA ASN A 141 20.26 16.37 -7.19
C ASN A 141 19.88 14.89 -7.11
N ARG A 142 20.84 14.00 -7.41
CA ARG A 142 20.62 12.54 -7.37
C ARG A 142 20.39 12.00 -5.96
N GLU A 143 20.98 12.58 -4.91
CA GLU A 143 20.74 12.23 -3.52
C GLU A 143 19.29 12.55 -3.11
N GLN A 144 18.71 13.66 -3.60
CA GLN A 144 17.29 13.97 -3.39
C GLN A 144 16.39 12.91 -4.03
N ILE A 145 16.67 12.54 -5.29
CA ILE A 145 15.92 11.47 -5.98
C ILE A 145 16.11 10.12 -5.25
N ALA A 146 17.31 9.84 -4.76
CA ALA A 146 17.58 8.64 -3.98
C ALA A 146 16.75 8.59 -2.69
N GLU A 147 16.64 9.71 -1.98
CA GLU A 147 15.82 9.84 -0.78
C GLU A 147 14.32 9.68 -1.09
N VAL A 148 13.86 10.24 -2.21
CA VAL A 148 12.48 10.10 -2.70
C VAL A 148 12.13 8.63 -2.93
N ILE A 149 13.01 7.91 -3.61
CA ILE A 149 12.85 6.49 -3.90
C ILE A 149 12.86 5.70 -2.59
N ASP A 150 13.90 5.85 -1.77
CA ASP A 150 14.08 5.00 -0.58
C ASP A 150 12.96 5.17 0.46
N SER A 151 12.46 6.39 0.63
CA SER A 151 11.33 6.71 1.50
C SER A 151 10.03 5.99 1.14
N ASN A 152 9.88 5.60 -0.14
CA ASN A 152 8.63 5.12 -0.71
C ASN A 152 8.70 3.66 -1.19
N ILE A 153 9.88 3.16 -1.58
CA ILE A 153 10.03 1.89 -2.30
C ILE A 153 9.58 0.67 -1.47
N LYS A 154 9.83 0.66 -0.16
CA LYS A 154 9.38 -0.43 0.72
C LYS A 154 7.86 -0.50 0.83
N LYS A 155 7.17 0.65 0.79
CA LYS A 155 5.70 0.71 0.79
C LYS A 155 5.15 0.21 -0.55
N TYR A 156 5.81 0.57 -1.65
CA TYR A 156 5.50 0.02 -2.97
C TYR A 156 5.62 -1.50 -3.00
N PHE A 157 6.71 -2.07 -2.49
CA PHE A 157 6.88 -3.52 -2.42
C PHE A 157 5.73 -4.21 -1.69
N ARG A 158 5.34 -3.72 -0.51
CA ARG A 158 4.18 -4.24 0.22
C ARG A 158 2.89 -4.16 -0.59
N LYS A 159 2.66 -3.03 -1.26
CA LYS A 159 1.49 -2.82 -2.12
C LYS A 159 1.49 -3.73 -3.35
N ALA A 160 2.67 -4.04 -3.88
CA ALA A 160 2.88 -5.00 -4.95
C ALA A 160 2.76 -6.47 -4.50
N GLY A 161 2.54 -6.73 -3.20
CA GLY A 161 2.46 -8.07 -2.63
C GLY A 161 3.82 -8.75 -2.46
N LEU A 162 4.90 -7.97 -2.34
CA LEU A 162 6.26 -8.44 -2.08
C LEU A 162 6.65 -8.17 -0.62
N ASP A 163 7.48 -9.03 -0.04
CA ASP A 163 8.09 -8.80 1.27
C ASP A 163 9.35 -7.94 1.13
N PRO A 164 9.37 -6.68 1.64
CA PRO A 164 10.54 -5.81 1.55
C PRO A 164 11.79 -6.37 2.21
N ASN A 165 11.66 -7.27 3.18
CA ASN A 165 12.81 -7.87 3.86
C ASN A 165 13.46 -8.97 3.00
N ASN A 166 12.69 -9.56 2.10
CA ASN A 166 13.11 -10.60 1.16
C ASN A 166 13.52 -10.06 -0.21
N LEU A 167 13.76 -8.76 -0.35
CA LEU A 167 14.18 -8.16 -1.63
C LEU A 167 15.60 -7.62 -1.55
N ASP A 168 16.37 -7.90 -2.59
CA ASP A 168 17.49 -7.04 -2.98
C ASP A 168 16.96 -6.02 -3.98
N TYR A 169 17.25 -4.74 -3.76
CA TYR A 169 16.90 -3.66 -4.67
C TYR A 169 18.04 -2.67 -4.81
N TRP A 170 18.16 -2.08 -5.98
CA TRP A 170 19.12 -1.06 -6.31
C TRP A 170 18.49 -0.03 -7.25
N PHE A 171 19.09 1.15 -7.33
CA PHE A 171 18.76 2.11 -8.35
C PHE A 171 19.94 2.99 -8.73
N VAL A 172 19.85 3.55 -9.93
CA VAL A 172 20.84 4.48 -10.51
C VAL A 172 20.09 5.63 -11.16
N VAL A 173 20.51 6.86 -10.88
CA VAL A 173 19.90 8.09 -11.42
C VAL A 173 20.69 8.54 -12.64
N HIS A 174 19.96 8.81 -13.73
CA HIS A 174 20.47 9.25 -15.02
C HIS A 174 19.92 10.63 -15.38
N ASP A 175 20.79 11.49 -15.92
CA ASP A 175 20.46 12.83 -16.43
C ASP A 175 20.86 13.01 -17.91
N ASN A 176 21.31 11.94 -18.56
CA ASN A 176 21.88 11.97 -19.92
C ASN A 176 20.82 11.96 -21.03
N THR A 177 19.55 12.13 -20.68
CA THR A 177 18.42 12.21 -21.60
C THR A 177 17.60 13.45 -21.30
N GLU A 178 16.57 13.70 -22.09
CA GLU A 178 15.71 14.88 -21.94
C GLU A 178 15.16 15.05 -20.51
N ASN A 179 14.78 13.96 -19.84
CA ASN A 179 14.26 13.95 -18.48
C ASN A 179 15.24 13.25 -17.52
N ILE A 180 15.37 13.78 -16.29
CA ILE A 180 16.00 13.02 -15.20
C ILE A 180 15.16 11.78 -14.85
N HIS A 181 15.83 10.64 -14.70
CA HIS A 181 15.15 9.37 -14.41
C HIS A 181 16.03 8.40 -13.62
N ALA A 182 15.41 7.52 -12.87
CA ALA A 182 16.09 6.45 -12.15
C ALA A 182 15.72 5.09 -12.72
N HIS A 183 16.73 4.30 -13.05
CA HIS A 183 16.57 2.86 -13.25
C HIS A 183 16.50 2.20 -11.88
N ILE A 184 15.42 1.46 -11.61
CA ILE A 184 15.21 0.74 -10.34
C ILE A 184 15.11 -0.75 -10.64
N GLY A 185 16.03 -1.52 -10.06
CA GLY A 185 16.04 -2.97 -10.17
C GLY A 185 15.74 -3.63 -8.83
N PHE A 186 15.01 -4.74 -8.83
CA PHE A 186 14.83 -5.57 -7.63
C PHE A 186 14.57 -7.03 -7.96
N MET A 187 14.86 -7.90 -7.00
CA MET A 187 14.67 -9.35 -7.05
C MET A 187 14.47 -9.94 -5.65
N GLU A 188 13.75 -11.04 -5.54
CA GLU A 188 13.61 -11.79 -4.29
C GLU A 188 14.92 -12.49 -3.94
N LYS A 189 15.38 -12.40 -2.68
CA LYS A 189 16.59 -13.07 -2.20
C LYS A 189 16.41 -14.58 -2.20
N GLU A 190 15.26 -15.03 -1.69
CA GLU A 190 14.94 -16.45 -1.48
C GLU A 190 13.50 -16.72 -1.91
N PRO A 191 13.17 -17.97 -2.31
CA PRO A 191 11.79 -18.37 -2.55
C PRO A 191 11.01 -18.42 -1.23
N LYS A 192 10.01 -17.54 -1.06
CA LYS A 192 9.15 -17.51 0.16
C LYS A 192 7.66 -17.64 -0.10
N SER A 193 7.25 -17.73 -1.36
CA SER A 193 5.84 -17.95 -1.71
C SER A 193 5.52 -19.43 -1.70
N LEU A 194 4.44 -19.85 -1.05
CA LEU A 194 4.00 -21.25 -1.13
C LEU A 194 3.46 -21.58 -2.52
N ALA A 195 3.90 -22.71 -3.07
CA ALA A 195 3.31 -23.27 -4.28
C ALA A 195 1.82 -23.60 -4.09
N LYS A 196 1.05 -23.61 -5.18
CA LYS A 196 -0.35 -24.06 -5.16
C LYS A 196 -0.35 -25.54 -4.74
N GLY A 197 -0.89 -25.86 -3.56
CA GLY A 197 -0.80 -27.20 -2.96
C GLY A 197 0.16 -27.31 -1.76
N GLY A 198 0.88 -26.24 -1.42
CA GLY A 198 1.49 -26.05 -0.08
C GLY A 198 2.75 -26.86 0.24
N LYS A 199 3.33 -27.59 -0.72
CA LYS A 199 4.46 -28.49 -0.45
C LYS A 199 5.85 -27.86 -0.59
N GLU A 200 5.99 -26.80 -1.38
CA GLU A 200 7.28 -26.19 -1.70
C GLU A 200 7.22 -24.66 -1.70
N PHE A 201 8.33 -24.03 -1.30
CA PHE A 201 8.53 -22.60 -1.46
C PHE A 201 9.09 -22.30 -2.84
N LYS A 202 8.57 -21.24 -3.46
CA LYS A 202 8.98 -20.77 -4.77
C LYS A 202 9.12 -19.26 -4.82
N TYR A 203 9.90 -18.79 -5.79
CA TYR A 203 9.88 -17.41 -6.22
C TYR A 203 8.50 -17.05 -6.80
N ARG A 204 8.20 -15.76 -6.84
CA ARG A 204 7.03 -15.27 -7.54
C ARG A 204 7.10 -15.67 -9.02
N GLU A 205 6.13 -16.45 -9.48
CA GLU A 205 6.11 -16.96 -10.87
C GLU A 205 5.59 -15.94 -11.91
N MET A 206 4.86 -14.94 -11.42
CA MET A 206 4.19 -13.95 -12.25
C MET A 206 4.75 -12.56 -11.97
N GLY A 207 5.49 -12.03 -12.94
CA GLY A 207 6.03 -10.67 -12.91
C GLY A 207 4.98 -9.56 -13.01
N LYS A 208 3.68 -9.90 -13.01
CA LYS A 208 2.59 -8.91 -12.99
C LYS A 208 2.52 -8.26 -11.62
N ILE A 209 2.88 -6.98 -11.57
CA ILE A 209 2.57 -6.09 -10.46
C ILE A 209 1.26 -5.38 -10.78
N SER A 210 0.37 -5.26 -9.80
CA SER A 210 -0.93 -4.61 -10.00
C SER A 210 -0.75 -3.15 -10.41
N GLU A 211 -1.57 -2.67 -11.33
CA GLU A 211 -1.58 -1.26 -11.74
C GLU A 211 -1.74 -0.33 -10.53
N GLU A 212 -2.62 -0.70 -9.59
CA GLU A 212 -2.80 -0.01 -8.31
C GLU A 212 -1.48 0.19 -7.52
N ALA A 213 -0.56 -0.77 -7.55
CA ALA A 213 0.72 -0.62 -6.85
C ALA A 213 1.65 0.35 -7.60
N ASN A 214 1.63 0.33 -8.93
CA ASN A 214 2.41 1.24 -9.77
C ASN A 214 1.91 2.68 -9.62
N GLU A 215 0.60 2.87 -9.68
CA GLU A 215 -0.07 4.15 -9.45
C GLU A 215 0.23 4.70 -8.05
N TYR A 216 0.20 3.84 -7.03
CA TYR A 216 0.56 4.21 -5.67
C TYR A 216 1.99 4.74 -5.57
N PHE A 217 2.96 4.08 -6.19
CA PHE A 217 4.36 4.52 -6.10
C PHE A 217 4.61 5.83 -6.85
N ARG A 218 4.06 5.99 -8.06
CA ARG A 218 4.09 7.26 -8.79
C ARG A 218 3.58 8.39 -7.91
N PHE A 219 2.38 8.20 -7.34
CA PHE A 219 1.72 9.20 -6.53
C PHE A 219 2.53 9.56 -5.28
N GLN A 220 2.98 8.57 -4.49
CA GLN A 220 3.76 8.85 -3.28
C GLN A 220 5.11 9.52 -3.56
N THR A 221 5.67 9.30 -4.75
CA THR A 221 6.87 9.98 -5.23
C THR A 221 6.55 11.46 -5.51
N GLN A 222 5.52 11.73 -6.31
CA GLN A 222 5.09 13.09 -6.63
C GLN A 222 4.80 13.89 -5.35
N GLN A 223 4.00 13.33 -4.44
CA GLN A 223 3.64 13.98 -3.18
C GLN A 223 4.83 14.24 -2.25
N TYR A 224 5.90 13.46 -2.38
CA TYR A 224 7.11 13.76 -1.62
C TYR A 224 7.84 14.97 -2.15
N VAL A 225 8.01 15.02 -3.47
CA VAL A 225 8.69 16.12 -4.14
C VAL A 225 7.95 17.43 -3.92
N GLU A 226 6.61 17.40 -4.01
CA GLU A 226 5.76 18.56 -3.77
C GLU A 226 5.69 18.99 -2.29
N ASN A 227 6.45 18.32 -1.40
CA ASN A 227 6.43 18.48 0.05
C ASN A 227 5.02 18.37 0.68
N ARG A 228 4.08 17.70 0.01
CA ARG A 228 2.71 17.46 0.51
C ARG A 228 2.66 16.38 1.59
N ARG A 229 3.81 15.83 2.01
CA ARG A 229 3.90 14.81 3.07
C ARG A 229 3.39 15.31 4.40
N GLU A 230 3.62 16.58 4.75
CA GLU A 230 3.17 17.17 6.01
C GLU A 230 1.65 17.21 6.07
N PHE A 231 1.01 17.67 5.00
CA PHE A 231 -0.44 17.63 4.87
C PHE A 231 -1.01 16.21 5.03
N PHE A 232 -0.44 15.21 4.36
CA PHE A 232 -0.92 13.83 4.55
C PHE A 232 -0.59 13.25 5.92
N LYS A 233 0.48 13.71 6.56
CA LYS A 233 0.80 13.35 7.94
C LYS A 233 -0.29 13.94 8.84
N GLU A 234 -0.64 15.19 8.68
CA GLU A 234 -1.73 15.86 9.40
C GLU A 234 -3.07 15.13 9.21
N LEU A 235 -3.49 14.85 7.97
CA LEU A 235 -4.72 14.09 7.72
C LEU A 235 -4.70 12.70 8.38
N ARG A 236 -3.56 12.00 8.32
CA ARG A 236 -3.41 10.70 9.00
C ARG A 236 -3.51 10.85 10.52
N THR A 237 -2.89 11.88 11.08
CA THR A 237 -2.96 12.21 12.50
C THR A 237 -4.41 12.49 12.93
N LYS A 238 -5.11 13.42 12.27
CA LYS A 238 -6.53 13.71 12.53
C LYS A 238 -7.38 12.44 12.49
N ARG A 239 -7.20 11.61 11.46
CA ARG A 239 -7.89 10.31 11.32
C ARG A 239 -7.53 9.31 12.43
N ASP A 240 -6.26 9.26 12.83
CA ASP A 240 -5.75 8.39 13.89
C ASP A 240 -6.26 8.82 15.28
N GLU A 241 -6.53 10.11 15.48
CA GLU A 241 -7.11 10.70 16.71
C GLU A 241 -8.63 10.48 16.84
N ILE A 242 -9.39 10.61 15.75
CA ILE A 242 -10.86 10.37 15.75
C ILE A 242 -11.18 8.92 16.14
N THR A 243 -10.40 7.96 15.66
CA THR A 243 -10.70 6.52 15.80
C THR A 243 -10.83 6.04 17.26
N PRO A 244 -9.87 6.30 18.17
CA PRO A 244 -9.99 5.92 19.57
C PRO A 244 -11.11 6.65 20.30
N LYS A 245 -11.31 7.95 20.05
CA LYS A 245 -12.40 8.74 20.65
C LYS A 245 -13.77 8.19 20.24
N PHE A 246 -13.93 7.87 18.96
CA PHE A 246 -15.14 7.23 18.44
C PHE A 246 -15.43 5.91 19.15
N ARG A 247 -14.42 5.04 19.34
CA ARG A 247 -14.61 3.77 20.07
C ARG A 247 -15.05 3.99 21.52
N MET A 248 -14.48 5.00 22.17
CA MET A 248 -14.85 5.35 23.54
C MET A 248 -16.28 5.90 23.60
N GLN A 249 -16.69 6.71 22.63
CA GLN A 249 -18.05 7.22 22.56
C GLN A 249 -19.06 6.10 22.32
N VAL A 250 -18.82 5.20 21.35
CA VAL A 250 -19.63 3.99 21.14
C VAL A 250 -19.79 3.21 22.46
N HIS A 251 -18.70 3.06 23.22
CA HIS A 251 -18.74 2.36 24.51
C HIS A 251 -19.66 3.06 25.51
N ASN A 252 -19.56 4.38 25.62
CA ASN A 252 -20.34 5.19 26.54
C ASN A 252 -21.82 5.22 26.16
N ASP A 253 -22.15 5.42 24.89
CA ASP A 253 -23.54 5.47 24.41
C ASP A 253 -24.25 4.13 24.62
N ILE A 254 -23.54 3.03 24.40
CA ILE A 254 -24.04 1.68 24.68
C ILE A 254 -24.24 1.48 26.19
N LYS A 255 -23.27 1.91 27.02
CA LYS A 255 -23.36 1.79 28.48
C LYS A 255 -24.53 2.59 29.06
N ASN A 256 -24.82 3.75 28.47
CA ASN A 256 -25.85 4.67 28.93
C ASN A 256 -27.23 4.36 28.33
N ASN A 257 -27.38 3.26 27.58
CA ASN A 257 -28.62 2.84 26.93
C ASN A 257 -29.24 3.94 26.05
N SER A 258 -28.47 4.51 25.12
CA SER A 258 -29.09 5.30 24.06
C SER A 258 -30.06 4.41 23.27
N ASP A 259 -31.37 4.68 23.38
CA ASP A 259 -32.43 3.90 22.72
C ASP A 259 -32.26 3.92 21.20
N GLU A 260 -31.90 5.07 20.63
CA GLU A 260 -31.73 5.25 19.20
C GLU A 260 -30.49 4.50 18.68
N LEU A 261 -29.34 4.61 19.35
CA LEU A 261 -28.15 3.82 18.98
C LEU A 261 -28.46 2.32 19.09
N THR A 262 -29.13 1.92 20.16
CA THR A 262 -29.51 0.52 20.38
C THR A 262 -30.38 0.00 19.23
N ASN A 263 -31.34 0.79 18.75
CA ASN A 263 -32.19 0.43 17.62
C ASN A 263 -31.42 0.35 16.30
N LEU A 264 -30.47 1.27 16.05
CA LEU A 264 -29.58 1.20 14.89
C LEU A 264 -28.71 -0.06 14.91
N ILE A 265 -28.15 -0.41 16.07
CA ILE A 265 -27.35 -1.62 16.27
C ILE A 265 -28.21 -2.87 16.04
N LYS A 266 -29.41 -2.94 16.63
CA LYS A 266 -30.34 -4.06 16.44
C LYS A 266 -30.67 -4.27 14.96
N THR A 267 -31.02 -3.19 14.26
CA THR A 267 -31.32 -3.22 12.82
C THR A 267 -30.12 -3.71 12.00
N TYR A 268 -28.92 -3.28 12.37
CA TYR A 268 -27.70 -3.78 11.73
C TYR A 268 -27.54 -5.29 11.96
N LEU A 269 -27.68 -5.76 13.20
CA LEU A 269 -27.45 -7.16 13.61
C LEU A 269 -28.42 -8.17 13.00
N THR A 270 -29.63 -7.77 12.60
CA THR A 270 -30.58 -8.61 11.87
C THR A 270 -29.98 -9.04 10.52
N ASP A 271 -29.81 -10.33 10.26
CA ASP A 271 -29.31 -10.85 8.97
C ASP A 271 -27.94 -10.32 8.54
N VAL A 272 -27.01 -10.08 9.49
CA VAL A 272 -25.62 -9.72 9.14
C VAL A 272 -24.96 -10.85 8.37
N PRO A 273 -24.36 -10.60 7.20
CA PRO A 273 -23.61 -11.61 6.49
C PRO A 273 -22.36 -12.02 7.30
N ILE A 274 -22.12 -13.33 7.38
CA ILE A 274 -20.99 -13.93 8.09
C ILE A 274 -20.23 -14.82 7.11
N HIS A 275 -18.90 -14.71 7.10
CA HIS A 275 -18.05 -15.58 6.30
C HIS A 275 -18.22 -17.03 6.77
N LYS A 276 -18.02 -18.01 5.87
CA LYS A 276 -18.07 -19.45 6.21
C LYS A 276 -17.17 -19.85 7.39
N ASN A 277 -16.12 -19.08 7.66
CA ASN A 277 -15.20 -19.27 8.79
C ASN A 277 -15.64 -18.59 10.10
N GLY A 278 -16.88 -18.09 10.17
CA GLY A 278 -17.45 -17.42 11.34
C GLY A 278 -16.93 -16.00 11.60
N LYS A 279 -16.20 -15.38 10.66
CA LYS A 279 -15.78 -13.96 10.75
C LYS A 279 -16.85 -13.06 10.15
N HIS A 280 -17.07 -11.89 10.75
CA HIS A 280 -17.91 -10.85 10.15
C HIS A 280 -17.26 -10.27 8.89
N PHE A 281 -18.08 -9.81 7.96
CA PHE A 281 -17.62 -9.05 6.81
C PHE A 281 -17.10 -7.69 7.26
N LYS A 282 -15.97 -7.25 6.70
CA LYS A 282 -15.46 -5.89 6.91
C LYS A 282 -16.29 -4.89 6.09
N TYR A 283 -16.30 -3.63 6.51
CA TYR A 283 -17.05 -2.56 5.82
C TYR A 283 -16.84 -2.55 4.29
N GLY A 284 -15.58 -2.66 3.83
CA GLY A 284 -15.26 -2.65 2.40
C GLY A 284 -15.67 -3.91 1.64
N GLU A 285 -15.94 -5.02 2.34
CA GLU A 285 -16.41 -6.27 1.73
C GLU A 285 -17.92 -6.21 1.48
N LEU A 286 -18.66 -5.51 2.36
CA LEU A 286 -20.12 -5.37 2.29
C LEU A 286 -20.60 -4.65 1.03
N TYR A 287 -19.82 -3.70 0.49
CA TYR A 287 -20.20 -2.96 -0.73
C TYR A 287 -20.64 -3.87 -1.89
N LYS A 288 -20.05 -5.07 -2.01
CA LYS A 288 -20.35 -6.01 -3.10
C LYS A 288 -21.39 -7.07 -2.73
N THR A 289 -21.56 -7.37 -1.44
CA THR A 289 -22.34 -8.52 -0.98
C THR A 289 -23.61 -8.15 -0.25
N ALA A 290 -23.64 -6.98 0.39
CA ALA A 290 -24.71 -6.48 1.24
C ALA A 290 -24.61 -4.94 1.39
N PRO A 291 -24.83 -4.17 0.31
CA PRO A 291 -24.68 -2.71 0.31
C PRO A 291 -25.60 -2.01 1.32
N GLU A 292 -26.78 -2.56 1.61
CA GLU A 292 -27.69 -2.08 2.65
C GLU A 292 -27.07 -2.17 4.06
N LYS A 293 -26.31 -3.25 4.34
CA LYS A 293 -25.57 -3.39 5.60
C LYS A 293 -24.41 -2.40 5.71
N GLN A 294 -23.78 -2.07 4.58
CA GLN A 294 -22.77 -1.01 4.54
C GLN A 294 -23.37 0.35 4.91
N LEU A 295 -24.56 0.68 4.38
CA LEU A 295 -25.28 1.91 4.70
C LEU A 295 -25.70 1.95 6.18
N GLN A 296 -26.17 0.83 6.74
CA GLN A 296 -26.51 0.73 8.16
C GLN A 296 -25.30 1.01 9.07
N LEU A 297 -24.11 0.50 8.74
CA LEU A 297 -22.87 0.85 9.45
C LEU A 297 -22.54 2.34 9.37
N ARG A 298 -22.76 2.94 8.20
CA ARG A 298 -22.57 4.39 8.01
C ARG A 298 -23.52 5.20 8.89
N ASN A 299 -24.78 4.78 9.00
CA ASN A 299 -25.76 5.43 9.86
C ASN A 299 -25.38 5.35 11.34
N ILE A 300 -24.87 4.21 11.80
CA ILE A 300 -24.35 4.06 13.17
C ILE A 300 -23.17 5.02 13.40
N VAL A 301 -22.22 5.06 12.46
CA VAL A 301 -21.07 5.98 12.56
C VAL A 301 -21.54 7.43 12.63
N ASN A 302 -22.46 7.83 11.76
CA ASN A 302 -23.04 9.18 11.76
C ASN A 302 -23.73 9.50 13.08
N TYR A 303 -24.56 8.59 13.59
CA TYR A 303 -25.24 8.79 14.87
C TYR A 303 -24.25 9.11 15.99
N VAL A 304 -23.21 8.30 16.14
CA VAL A 304 -22.22 8.48 17.21
C VAL A 304 -21.43 9.78 17.04
N ILE A 305 -21.11 10.16 15.81
CA ILE A 305 -20.41 11.43 15.52
C ILE A 305 -21.32 12.62 15.84
N GLN A 306 -22.57 12.61 15.39
CA GLN A 306 -23.49 13.75 15.54
C GLN A 306 -23.95 13.97 16.98
N ASN A 307 -23.94 12.92 17.82
CA ASN A 307 -24.31 13.00 19.22
C ASN A 307 -23.11 13.29 20.16
N ASN A 308 -21.96 13.67 19.62
CA ASN A 308 -20.81 14.11 20.41
C ASN A 308 -20.11 15.30 19.74
N ASP A 309 -20.21 16.48 20.35
CA ASP A 309 -19.71 17.73 19.76
C ASP A 309 -18.21 17.71 19.44
N ASP A 310 -17.37 17.11 20.30
CA ASP A 310 -15.91 17.00 20.08
C ASP A 310 -15.60 16.10 18.88
N LEU A 311 -16.31 14.96 18.78
CA LEU A 311 -16.18 14.04 17.64
C LEU A 311 -16.71 14.64 16.36
N LYS A 312 -17.84 15.35 16.42
CA LYS A 312 -18.39 16.08 15.29
C LYS A 312 -17.40 17.13 14.79
N PHE A 313 -16.87 17.96 15.67
CA PHE A 313 -15.88 18.97 15.32
C PHE A 313 -14.65 18.37 14.64
N GLN A 314 -14.07 17.30 15.20
CA GLN A 314 -12.90 16.65 14.58
C GLN A 314 -13.21 15.98 13.25
N PHE A 315 -14.39 15.38 13.13
CA PHE A 315 -14.84 14.79 11.88
C PHE A 315 -14.99 15.87 10.80
N ASP A 316 -15.64 16.99 11.14
CA ASP A 316 -15.84 18.11 10.22
C ASP A 316 -14.50 18.75 9.83
N ASP A 317 -13.59 18.98 10.78
CA ASP A 317 -12.23 19.47 10.51
C ASP A 317 -11.44 18.52 9.58
N TYR A 318 -11.53 17.21 9.82
CA TYR A 318 -10.95 16.22 8.91
C TYR A 318 -11.55 16.33 7.50
N VAL A 319 -12.87 16.42 7.37
CA VAL A 319 -13.57 16.52 6.09
C VAL A 319 -13.24 17.83 5.36
N ILE A 320 -13.18 18.96 6.07
CA ILE A 320 -12.80 20.26 5.50
C ILE A 320 -11.36 20.20 4.98
N SER A 321 -10.41 19.73 5.81
CA SER A 321 -9.00 19.59 5.41
C SER A 321 -8.86 18.73 4.15
N LEU A 322 -9.64 17.65 4.10
CA LEU A 322 -9.71 16.73 2.98
C LEU A 322 -10.24 17.42 1.71
N GLN A 323 -11.31 18.21 1.81
CA GLN A 323 -11.92 18.96 0.72
C GLN A 323 -11.02 20.10 0.22
N THR A 324 -10.43 20.90 1.11
CA THR A 324 -9.51 21.98 0.73
C THR A 324 -8.37 21.45 -0.14
N HIS A 325 -7.79 20.32 0.23
CA HIS A 325 -6.74 19.70 -0.57
C HIS A 325 -7.24 19.07 -1.86
N ARG A 326 -8.48 18.54 -1.87
CA ARG A 326 -9.13 18.14 -3.13
C ARG A 326 -9.09 19.28 -4.11
N ASP A 327 -9.59 20.42 -3.66
CA ASP A 327 -9.84 21.54 -4.54
C ASP A 327 -8.50 22.15 -4.97
N GLN A 328 -7.47 22.11 -4.12
CA GLN A 328 -6.10 22.41 -4.54
C GLN A 328 -5.60 21.45 -5.61
N LEU A 329 -5.74 20.13 -5.43
CA LEU A 329 -5.36 19.14 -6.45
C LEU A 329 -6.13 19.32 -7.76
N ILE A 330 -7.42 19.66 -7.70
CA ILE A 330 -8.23 19.94 -8.89
C ILE A 330 -7.70 21.18 -9.60
N LYS A 331 -7.47 22.29 -8.88
CA LYS A 331 -6.89 23.52 -9.45
C LYS A 331 -5.52 23.28 -10.08
N ASP A 332 -4.65 22.54 -9.41
CA ASP A 332 -3.34 22.17 -9.94
C ASP A 332 -3.47 21.31 -11.22
N SER A 333 -4.53 20.48 -11.30
CA SER A 333 -4.80 19.57 -12.42
C SER A 333 -5.49 20.19 -13.62
N GLU A 334 -6.11 21.36 -13.50
CA GLU A 334 -6.72 22.08 -14.63
C GLU A 334 -5.69 22.43 -15.73
N ASN A 335 -4.40 22.39 -15.39
CA ASN A 335 -3.26 22.56 -16.29
C ASN A 335 -2.69 21.25 -16.88
N ASN A 336 -3.10 20.05 -16.43
CA ASN A 336 -2.62 18.76 -16.97
C ASN A 336 -3.58 17.57 -16.68
N LYS A 337 -4.66 17.47 -17.48
CA LYS A 337 -5.87 16.67 -17.18
C LYS A 337 -5.71 15.13 -17.17
N THR A 338 -4.87 14.54 -18.02
CA THR A 338 -5.00 13.10 -18.36
C THR A 338 -4.37 12.10 -17.39
N ALA A 339 -3.34 12.50 -16.64
CA ALA A 339 -2.57 11.57 -15.82
C ALA A 339 -2.82 11.70 -14.30
N ILE A 340 -3.32 12.86 -13.91
CA ILE A 340 -3.74 13.17 -12.55
C ILE A 340 -5.09 12.52 -12.25
N ASP A 341 -6.01 12.44 -13.21
CA ASP A 341 -7.37 11.87 -13.03
C ASP A 341 -7.39 10.39 -12.60
N LYS A 342 -6.47 9.55 -13.09
CA LYS A 342 -6.40 8.12 -12.71
C LYS A 342 -5.76 7.91 -11.33
N ALA A 343 -4.70 8.66 -11.01
CA ALA A 343 -4.07 8.67 -9.69
C ALA A 343 -5.06 9.18 -8.64
N ASN A 344 -5.73 10.29 -8.95
CA ASN A 344 -6.78 10.88 -8.13
C ASN A 344 -7.88 9.84 -7.89
N LYS A 345 -8.44 9.19 -8.92
CA LYS A 345 -9.55 8.23 -8.74
C LYS A 345 -9.21 7.08 -7.78
N TRP A 346 -7.98 6.55 -7.83
CA TRP A 346 -7.54 5.51 -6.91
C TRP A 346 -7.30 6.04 -5.49
N TYR A 347 -6.65 7.20 -5.39
CA TYR A 347 -6.36 7.90 -4.13
C TYR A 347 -7.64 8.31 -3.40
N TRP A 348 -8.63 8.77 -4.17
CA TRP A 348 -9.98 9.06 -3.70
C TRP A 348 -10.58 7.85 -3.02
N LYS A 349 -10.50 6.68 -3.64
CA LYS A 349 -11.10 5.45 -3.10
C LYS A 349 -10.42 4.94 -1.81
N GLU A 350 -9.10 5.07 -1.67
CA GLU A 350 -8.35 4.51 -0.55
C GLU A 350 -8.16 5.45 0.65
N ILE A 351 -8.06 6.78 0.41
CA ILE A 351 -7.82 7.79 1.46
C ILE A 351 -9.03 8.74 1.66
N TYR A 352 -9.79 9.06 0.62
CA TYR A 352 -10.79 10.15 0.66
C TYR A 352 -12.28 9.74 0.55
N GLY A 353 -12.59 8.51 0.15
CA GLY A 353 -13.96 8.01 0.05
C GLY A 353 -14.47 7.61 1.42
N ASP A 354 -15.10 6.43 1.51
CA ASP A 354 -15.40 5.79 2.78
C ASP A 354 -14.11 5.39 3.57
N GLY A 355 -12.96 6.03 3.42
CA GLY A 355 -11.73 5.68 4.14
C GLY A 355 -11.89 5.81 5.65
N LEU A 356 -12.40 6.97 6.11
CA LEU A 356 -12.73 7.19 7.51
C LEU A 356 -13.94 6.34 7.92
N TYR A 357 -15.01 6.29 7.12
CA TYR A 357 -16.18 5.43 7.40
C TYR A 357 -15.83 3.94 7.51
N ARG A 358 -14.99 3.40 6.61
CA ARG A 358 -14.45 2.04 6.65
C ARG A 358 -13.71 1.80 7.96
N ARG A 359 -12.93 2.78 8.40
CA ARG A 359 -12.15 2.68 9.63
C ARG A 359 -13.02 2.72 10.88
N LEU A 360 -13.94 3.69 10.97
CA LEU A 360 -14.85 3.84 12.10
C LEU A 360 -15.86 2.69 12.16
N SER A 361 -16.38 2.25 11.02
CA SER A 361 -17.25 1.08 10.92
C SER A 361 -16.51 -0.19 11.32
N ASN A 362 -15.29 -0.41 10.83
CA ASN A 362 -14.49 -1.56 11.28
C ASN A 362 -14.12 -1.43 12.77
N ALA A 363 -13.93 -0.22 13.30
CA ALA A 363 -13.72 0.00 14.73
C ALA A 363 -14.96 -0.41 15.54
N PHE A 364 -16.15 0.00 15.11
CA PHE A 364 -17.44 -0.40 15.68
C PHE A 364 -17.68 -1.92 15.58
N LEU A 365 -17.40 -2.55 14.45
CA LEU A 365 -17.48 -4.01 14.32
C LEU A 365 -16.56 -4.70 15.32
N ASN A 366 -15.34 -4.19 15.51
CA ASN A 366 -14.43 -4.73 16.53
C ASN A 366 -14.93 -4.50 17.97
N THR A 367 -15.76 -3.49 18.24
CA THR A 367 -16.37 -3.31 19.56
C THR A 367 -17.52 -4.28 19.80
N LEU A 368 -18.35 -4.58 18.78
CA LEU A 368 -19.43 -5.57 18.88
C LEU A 368 -18.91 -7.00 19.04
N TYR A 369 -17.91 -7.37 18.24
CA TYR A 369 -17.40 -8.75 18.17
C TYR A 369 -16.20 -8.99 19.07
N PHE A 370 -16.16 -8.34 20.24
CA PHE A 370 -15.14 -8.62 21.25
C PHE A 370 -15.27 -10.10 21.65
N LYS A 371 -14.50 -10.98 20.99
CA LYS A 371 -14.27 -12.31 21.51
C LYS A 371 -13.64 -12.06 22.88
N PRO A 372 -14.21 -12.54 24.00
CA PRO A 372 -13.35 -12.75 25.15
C PRO A 372 -12.17 -13.53 24.59
N LYS A 373 -10.94 -13.01 24.73
CA LYS A 373 -9.76 -13.86 24.58
C LYS A 373 -10.15 -15.09 25.36
N ARG A 374 -10.31 -16.24 24.70
CA ARG A 374 -10.38 -17.51 25.41
C ARG A 374 -9.20 -17.38 26.34
N ALA A 375 -9.45 -17.23 27.64
CA ALA A 375 -8.42 -17.38 28.61
C ALA A 375 -7.85 -18.73 28.21
N ARG A 376 -6.65 -18.73 27.62
CA ARG A 376 -5.93 -19.98 27.42
C ARG A 376 -6.02 -20.57 28.81
N LYS A 377 -6.67 -21.73 28.95
CA LYS A 377 -6.53 -22.53 30.16
C LYS A 377 -5.02 -22.69 30.28
N ALA A 378 -4.37 -21.80 31.01
CA ALA A 378 -3.02 -22.03 31.47
C ALA A 378 -3.19 -23.34 32.24
N LYS A 379 -2.52 -24.38 31.75
CA LYS A 379 -2.35 -25.59 32.53
C LYS A 379 -1.52 -25.16 33.73
N TYR A 380 -2.20 -24.70 34.78
CA TYR A 380 -1.56 -24.53 36.06
C TYR A 380 -1.26 -25.94 36.61
N PRO A 381 -0.09 -26.15 37.23
CA PRO A 381 0.24 -27.43 37.84
C PRO A 381 -0.87 -27.85 38.82
N PRO A 382 -1.31 -29.11 38.78
CA PRO A 382 -2.29 -29.60 39.74
C PRO A 382 -1.63 -29.61 41.13
N GLY A 383 -2.11 -28.76 42.03
CA GLY A 383 -1.66 -28.74 43.42
C GLY A 383 -1.65 -27.39 44.12
N LEU A 384 -1.83 -26.24 43.43
CA LEU A 384 -1.59 -24.95 44.08
C LEU A 384 -2.79 -24.26 44.75
N TYR A 385 -4.04 -24.74 44.58
CA TYR A 385 -5.20 -24.13 45.26
C TYR A 385 -6.34 -25.14 45.50
N GLU A 386 -6.20 -26.00 46.51
CA GLU A 386 -7.33 -26.79 47.06
C GLU A 386 -8.24 -25.96 48.01
N GLY A 387 -8.03 -24.65 48.14
CA GLY A 387 -8.69 -23.84 49.18
C GLY A 387 -9.58 -22.67 48.73
N ILE A 388 -9.78 -22.43 47.43
CA ILE A 388 -10.52 -21.23 46.99
C ILE A 388 -11.71 -21.60 46.12
N ASN A 389 -12.70 -22.21 46.76
CA ASN A 389 -14.07 -22.28 46.25
C ASN A 389 -14.78 -20.96 46.56
N LYS A 390 -14.43 -19.90 45.83
CA LYS A 390 -15.32 -18.75 45.59
C LYS A 390 -15.14 -18.34 44.14
N PRO A 391 -16.19 -18.37 43.29
CA PRO A 391 -16.11 -17.78 41.97
C PRO A 391 -15.76 -16.30 42.16
N PHE A 392 -14.56 -15.92 41.71
CA PHE A 392 -14.14 -14.53 41.67
C PHE A 392 -15.10 -13.81 40.73
N ASN A 393 -15.92 -12.94 41.32
CA ASN A 393 -17.00 -12.23 40.64
C ASN A 393 -16.39 -11.21 39.67
N TRP A 394 -16.20 -11.60 38.41
CA TRP A 394 -15.81 -10.67 37.36
C TRP A 394 -16.98 -9.71 37.14
N LYS A 395 -16.81 -8.47 37.60
CA LYS A 395 -17.70 -7.34 37.26
C LYS A 395 -17.90 -7.31 35.75
N TYR A 396 -19.13 -7.59 35.33
CA TYR A 396 -19.62 -7.41 33.98
C TYR A 396 -19.29 -5.99 33.49
N ASN A 397 -18.55 -5.86 32.39
CA ASN A 397 -18.60 -4.61 31.62
C ASN A 397 -19.97 -4.54 30.96
N SER A 398 -20.65 -3.40 31.07
CA SER A 398 -22.00 -3.14 30.52
C SER A 398 -22.16 -3.58 29.06
N LEU A 399 -21.13 -3.45 28.22
CA LEU A 399 -21.15 -3.95 26.84
C LEU A 399 -21.15 -5.47 26.72
N SER A 400 -20.43 -6.19 27.58
CA SER A 400 -20.47 -7.66 27.53
C SER A 400 -21.86 -8.19 27.92
N LYS A 401 -22.54 -7.47 28.82
CA LYS A 401 -23.92 -7.75 29.23
C LYS A 401 -24.91 -7.41 28.11
N LEU A 402 -24.85 -6.21 27.51
CA LEU A 402 -25.74 -5.86 26.41
C LEU A 402 -25.48 -6.71 25.15
N THR A 403 -24.21 -7.01 24.83
CA THR A 403 -23.87 -7.89 23.70
C THR A 403 -24.33 -9.32 23.96
N TYR A 404 -24.26 -9.78 25.21
CA TYR A 404 -24.82 -11.07 25.63
C TYR A 404 -26.34 -11.06 25.57
N GLU A 405 -27.02 -10.07 26.12
CA GLU A 405 -28.48 -9.91 26.10
C GLU A 405 -29.02 -9.77 24.68
N LEU A 406 -28.38 -8.96 23.84
CA LEU A 406 -28.67 -8.88 22.40
C LEU A 406 -28.38 -10.23 21.71
N SER A 407 -27.29 -10.94 22.04
CA SER A 407 -27.03 -12.28 21.47
C SER A 407 -28.03 -13.35 21.92
N GLN A 408 -28.63 -13.21 23.11
CA GLN A 408 -29.71 -14.08 23.58
C GLN A 408 -31.04 -13.71 22.91
N GLN A 409 -31.32 -12.42 22.74
CA GLN A 409 -32.55 -11.89 22.14
C GLN A 409 -32.59 -12.09 20.61
N PHE A 410 -31.45 -12.02 19.93
CA PHE A 410 -31.29 -12.24 18.49
C PHE A 410 -30.65 -13.59 18.14
N GLY A 411 -30.36 -14.41 19.16
CA GLY A 411 -29.82 -15.77 18.99
C GLY A 411 -30.68 -16.61 18.08
N GLY A 412 -32.01 -16.44 18.12
CA GLY A 412 -32.94 -17.09 17.20
C GLY A 412 -32.71 -16.74 15.72
N ALA A 413 -32.39 -15.49 15.39
CA ALA A 413 -32.13 -15.06 14.01
C ALA A 413 -30.79 -15.62 13.49
N MET A 414 -29.75 -15.62 14.33
CA MET A 414 -28.45 -16.19 13.97
C MET A 414 -28.47 -17.73 13.94
N GLN A 415 -29.26 -18.37 14.81
CA GLN A 415 -29.52 -19.80 14.77
C GLN A 415 -30.34 -20.17 13.52
N ASN A 416 -31.35 -19.38 13.15
CA ASN A 416 -32.13 -19.57 11.92
C ASN A 416 -31.29 -19.37 10.67
N ALA A 417 -30.41 -18.35 10.62
CA ALA A 417 -29.47 -18.17 9.52
C ALA A 417 -28.48 -19.34 9.41
N MET A 418 -27.98 -19.86 10.54
CA MET A 418 -27.13 -21.05 10.57
C MET A 418 -27.87 -22.34 10.19
N ASN A 419 -29.15 -22.46 10.56
CA ASN A 419 -30.00 -23.59 10.21
C ASN A 419 -30.37 -23.57 8.73
N ASN A 420 -30.77 -22.42 8.18
CA ASN A 420 -31.02 -22.22 6.76
C ASN A 420 -29.76 -22.50 5.94
N PHE A 421 -28.59 -22.08 6.42
CA PHE A 421 -27.31 -22.40 5.76
C PHE A 421 -27.00 -23.90 5.77
N ARG A 422 -27.23 -24.59 6.88
CA ARG A 422 -27.08 -26.06 6.98
C ARG A 422 -28.09 -26.80 6.09
N GLN A 423 -29.31 -26.30 6.00
CA GLN A 423 -30.37 -26.85 5.15
C GLN A 423 -30.01 -26.69 3.67
N LEU A 424 -29.52 -25.51 3.25
CA LEU A 424 -28.98 -25.28 1.91
C LEU A 424 -27.77 -26.17 1.61
N GLN A 425 -26.87 -26.40 2.59
CA GLN A 425 -25.74 -27.32 2.41
C GLN A 425 -26.21 -28.77 2.21
N ASN A 426 -27.24 -29.20 2.94
CA ASN A 426 -27.82 -30.53 2.80
C ASN A 426 -28.58 -30.69 1.47
N GLU A 427 -29.30 -29.66 1.03
CA GLU A 427 -29.98 -29.64 -0.28
C GLU A 427 -28.97 -29.70 -1.43
N ILE A 428 -27.88 -28.92 -1.37
CA ILE A 428 -26.78 -28.97 -2.34
C ILE A 428 -26.09 -30.35 -2.32
N HIS A 429 -25.92 -30.96 -1.15
CA HIS A 429 -25.32 -32.29 -1.05
C HIS A 429 -26.25 -33.38 -1.62
N ASN A 430 -27.55 -33.26 -1.39
CA ASN A 430 -28.55 -34.17 -1.94
C ASN A 430 -28.65 -34.05 -3.46
N VAL A 431 -28.69 -32.84 -4.03
CA VAL A 431 -28.71 -32.62 -5.49
C VAL A 431 -27.47 -33.24 -6.16
N ASN A 432 -26.28 -33.09 -5.56
CA ASN A 432 -25.06 -33.73 -6.07
C ASN A 432 -25.10 -35.27 -5.93
N SER A 433 -25.77 -35.82 -4.91
CA SER A 433 -25.93 -37.27 -4.77
C SER A 433 -26.92 -37.88 -5.76
N TYR A 434 -27.94 -37.12 -6.21
CA TYR A 434 -28.86 -37.53 -7.26
C TYR A 434 -28.23 -37.46 -8.65
N GLU A 435 -27.39 -36.45 -8.95
CA GLU A 435 -26.65 -36.39 -10.22
C GLU A 435 -25.57 -37.48 -10.36
N ILE A 436 -25.00 -37.95 -9.25
CA ILE A 436 -24.02 -39.05 -9.26
C ILE A 436 -24.72 -40.42 -9.45
N LYS A 437 -25.97 -40.58 -8.97
CA LYS A 437 -26.76 -41.79 -9.25
C LYS A 437 -27.35 -41.80 -10.67
N ALA A 438 -27.74 -40.65 -11.22
CA ALA A 438 -28.30 -40.56 -12.58
C ALA A 438 -27.24 -40.67 -13.71
N LYS A 439 -25.94 -40.66 -13.38
CA LYS A 439 -24.83 -40.88 -14.34
C LYS A 439 -24.18 -42.26 -14.20
N GLY A 440 -24.77 -43.14 -13.38
CA GLY A 440 -24.28 -44.49 -13.09
C GLY A 440 -25.25 -45.62 -13.49
N GLU A 441 -26.27 -45.32 -14.29
CA GLU A 441 -27.12 -46.32 -14.99
C GLU A 441 -26.96 -46.17 -16.51
#